data_AF-K8XSY1-F1
#
_entry.id   AF-K8XSY1-F1
#
_cell.length_a   1.000
_cell.length_b   1.000
_cell.length_c   1.000
_cell.angle_alpha   90.00
_cell.angle_beta   90.00
_cell.angle_gamma   90.00
#
_symmetry.space_group_name_H-M   'P 1'
#
loop_
_entity.id
_entity.type
_entity.pdbx_description
1 polymer ?
#
loop_
_entity_poly.entity_id
_entity_poly.type
_entity_poly.pdbx_seq_one_letter_code
_entity_poly.pdbx_strand_id
1 'polypeptide(L)'
;MDGSTAAVRSALTEHRAPDRLVVARGLFTGPTTRVKDDLYARIVKGRAHRERHVVHLEKGATVDTDTYFGRFAASYYQRWTTVTDVTVGFHHEAGGRAVVALRGSDSGGNSRILATTEIDGSGTATLSAKLDAYLDGGSLWVEFTAVDGPLAVSELEWTVAAPSVIRPAAIAICTFNRADDCAETVAAIANDSTMASGIDAVYVVDQGSDHVSDREKFTEVAEILGDKLVYLRQPNLGGAGGFTRGMYEVSGINEHANLILMDDDILCEPESILRMNAFANVTTEPTLVGAQMLYLMNPEHLHVSAEEADLSKLKAGRWAAGSRHDINLIKKKQHKRVDAGYNAWWSCLIPAEVVAQIGLPLPMFFQWDDIEYGIRARAAGFVTVTLPNAGVWHADFHWKDRDDWAKYFSIRNSLIAAALHSDFDAKSLSKMMTREITQYLVSMQYGLAYTMIRGIEDFLEGPKVLEDGGQAVLASIREERKRFPETVKHPASNIPGVRNSDLVTRYAGFEPDKSKLDLVLAKRAANQWLGRTQHGVASIPVAEAHWWHVSLFETAVITDASQSGVRVRRRDKETARELTARTAKLMKRFREDAASTQRQYRDALPQLTSRENWARLYGQ
;
A
#
# COMPACT_ATOMS: atom_id res chain seq x y z
N MET A 1 11.56 24.69 -17.96
CA MET A 1 11.90 24.76 -16.53
C MET A 1 13.03 23.76 -16.24
N ASP A 2 14.23 23.98 -16.79
CA ASP A 2 15.41 23.12 -16.52
C ASP A 2 16.14 23.48 -15.22
N GLY A 3 15.65 24.48 -14.48
CA GLY A 3 16.27 24.98 -13.25
C GLY A 3 16.08 24.11 -12.01
N SER A 4 15.01 23.29 -11.95
CA SER A 4 14.67 22.54 -10.72
C SER A 4 15.64 21.39 -10.44
N THR A 5 16.13 20.69 -11.46
CA THR A 5 17.05 19.56 -11.26
C THR A 5 18.44 20.02 -10.81
N ALA A 6 18.88 21.22 -11.23
CA ALA A 6 20.15 21.79 -10.79
C ALA A 6 20.10 22.28 -9.33
N ALA A 7 18.99 22.91 -8.93
CA ALA A 7 18.78 23.36 -7.55
C ALA A 7 18.68 22.18 -6.56
N VAL A 8 18.00 21.09 -6.94
CA VAL A 8 17.91 19.90 -6.09
C VAL A 8 19.22 19.12 -5.98
N ARG A 9 20.08 19.15 -7.01
CA ARG A 9 21.44 18.59 -6.91
C ARG A 9 22.28 19.25 -5.81
N SER A 10 22.05 20.54 -5.53
CA SER A 10 22.71 21.22 -4.41
C SER A 10 22.03 21.00 -3.04
N ALA A 11 20.77 20.54 -3.02
CA ALA A 11 19.99 20.38 -1.79
C ALA A 11 20.05 18.97 -1.19
N LEU A 12 20.26 17.92 -2.00
CA LEU A 12 20.37 16.52 -1.53
C LEU A 12 21.76 16.23 -0.94
N THR A 13 22.11 16.93 0.13
CA THR A 13 23.36 16.76 0.87
C THR A 13 23.09 16.26 2.28
N GLU A 14 24.06 15.57 2.86
CA GLU A 14 24.01 15.15 4.26
C GLU A 14 23.96 16.34 5.23
N HIS A 15 23.15 16.20 6.28
CA HIS A 15 22.92 17.26 7.26
C HIS A 15 23.59 16.95 8.59
N ARG A 16 24.07 17.99 9.27
CA ARG A 16 24.58 17.86 10.64
C ARG A 16 23.43 17.48 11.56
N ALA A 17 23.60 16.40 12.31
CA ALA A 17 22.60 15.97 13.26
C ALA A 17 22.59 16.85 14.53
N PRO A 18 21.41 17.13 15.12
CA PRO A 18 21.30 17.65 16.48
C PRO A 18 21.75 16.59 17.50
N ASP A 19 21.88 16.95 18.78
CA ASP A 19 22.23 15.96 19.82
C ASP A 19 21.13 14.88 19.98
N ARG A 20 19.87 15.28 19.80
CA ARG A 20 18.70 14.40 19.83
C ARG A 20 17.84 14.58 18.59
N LEU A 21 17.46 13.46 17.97
CA LEU A 21 16.59 13.41 16.80
C LEU A 21 15.13 13.27 17.25
N VAL A 22 14.25 14.15 16.76
CA VAL A 22 12.80 13.98 16.90
C VAL A 22 12.36 12.83 15.99
N VAL A 23 11.74 11.82 16.58
CA VAL A 23 11.29 10.60 15.89
C VAL A 23 9.77 10.49 15.78
N ALA A 24 9.03 11.25 16.59
CA ALA A 24 7.60 11.45 16.44
C ALA A 24 7.15 12.72 17.18
N ARG A 25 6.31 13.53 16.55
CA ARG A 25 5.53 14.58 17.20
C ARG A 25 4.23 13.99 17.74
N GLY A 26 3.78 14.49 18.88
CA GLY A 26 2.49 14.22 19.46
C GLY A 26 1.44 15.07 18.81
N LEU A 27 0.48 14.40 18.16
CA LEU A 27 -0.69 15.02 17.58
C LEU A 27 -1.92 14.59 18.37
N PHE A 28 -2.94 15.45 18.45
CA PHE A 28 -4.17 15.15 19.19
C PHE A 28 -5.43 15.10 18.30
N THR A 29 -5.35 15.53 17.05
CA THR A 29 -6.44 15.45 16.05
C THR A 29 -5.93 15.05 14.67
N GLY A 30 -6.84 14.58 13.82
CA GLY A 30 -6.53 14.22 12.44
C GLY A 30 -6.27 15.42 11.52
N PRO A 31 -5.70 15.18 10.32
CA PRO A 31 -5.39 16.23 9.36
C PRO A 31 -6.65 16.80 8.69
N THR A 32 -7.78 16.09 8.78
CA THR A 32 -9.07 16.52 8.25
C THR A 32 -10.21 16.06 9.15
N THR A 33 -11.38 16.66 8.99
CA THR A 33 -12.62 16.30 9.72
C THR A 33 -13.14 14.89 9.38
N ARG A 34 -12.64 14.24 8.33
CA ARG A 34 -12.96 12.85 7.98
C ARG A 34 -12.31 11.86 8.94
N VAL A 35 -11.19 12.25 9.56
CA VAL A 35 -10.40 11.39 10.45
C VAL A 35 -10.85 11.60 11.88
N LYS A 36 -11.13 10.50 12.58
CA LYS A 36 -11.53 10.55 14.00
C LYS A 36 -10.32 10.84 14.88
N ASP A 37 -10.40 11.88 15.70
CA ASP A 37 -9.37 12.27 16.67
C ASP A 37 -8.96 11.15 17.64
N ASP A 38 -9.84 10.17 17.89
CA ASP A 38 -9.55 9.03 18.76
C ASP A 38 -8.45 8.10 18.20
N LEU A 39 -8.02 8.30 16.95
CA LEU A 39 -6.81 7.70 16.41
C LEU A 39 -5.52 8.35 16.93
N TYR A 40 -5.61 9.50 17.60
CA TYR A 40 -4.49 10.33 18.09
C TYR A 40 -4.48 10.43 19.61
N ALA A 41 -5.59 10.79 20.24
CA ALA A 41 -5.71 10.84 21.69
C ALA A 41 -7.16 10.62 22.14
N ARG A 42 -7.37 9.92 23.26
CA ARG A 42 -8.70 9.66 23.82
C ARG A 42 -8.92 10.44 25.09
N ILE A 43 -10.09 11.06 25.21
CA ILE A 43 -10.56 11.65 26.47
C ILE A 43 -11.14 10.51 27.32
N VAL A 44 -10.39 10.05 28.32
CA VAL A 44 -10.75 8.89 29.14
C VAL A 44 -11.71 9.30 30.27
N LYS A 45 -11.55 10.53 30.77
CA LYS A 45 -12.36 11.08 31.86
C LYS A 45 -12.48 12.60 31.69
N GLY A 46 -13.60 13.16 32.13
CA GLY A 46 -13.82 14.61 32.16
C GLY A 46 -14.02 15.21 30.76
N ARG A 47 -13.68 16.50 30.62
CA ARG A 47 -13.80 17.26 29.38
C ARG A 47 -12.44 17.77 28.95
N ALA A 48 -12.16 17.64 27.68
CA ALA A 48 -10.96 18.18 27.06
C ALA A 48 -11.27 18.63 25.63
N HIS A 49 -10.51 19.60 25.15
CA HIS A 49 -10.51 20.08 23.78
C HIS A 49 -9.19 19.71 23.12
N ARG A 50 -9.23 19.24 21.87
CA ARG A 50 -8.05 18.81 21.12
C ARG A 50 -7.93 19.70 19.89
N GLU A 51 -6.76 20.30 19.74
CA GLU A 51 -6.26 20.87 18.50
C GLU A 51 -5.16 19.94 17.96
N ARG A 52 -4.68 20.17 16.74
CA ARG A 52 -3.71 19.25 16.13
C ARG A 52 -2.44 19.08 16.97
N HIS A 53 -1.91 20.18 17.50
CA HIS A 53 -0.65 20.21 18.26
C HIS A 53 -0.81 20.59 19.74
N VAL A 54 -2.04 20.82 20.20
CA VAL A 54 -2.34 21.22 21.58
C VAL A 54 -3.53 20.44 22.12
N VAL A 55 -3.47 20.02 23.39
CA VAL A 55 -4.64 19.49 24.09
C VAL A 55 -4.90 20.27 25.35
N HIS A 56 -6.15 20.67 25.56
CA HIS A 56 -6.63 21.41 26.71
C HIS A 56 -7.54 20.52 27.55
N LEU A 57 -7.20 20.33 28.82
CA LEU A 57 -7.93 19.52 29.78
C LEU A 57 -8.57 20.43 30.83
N GLU A 58 -9.86 20.23 31.10
CA GLU A 58 -10.49 20.82 32.28
C GLU A 58 -10.04 20.10 33.56
N LYS A 59 -10.27 20.73 34.72
CA LYS A 59 -10.02 20.11 36.02
C LYS A 59 -10.70 18.74 36.12
N GLY A 60 -9.93 17.73 36.52
CA GLY A 60 -10.39 16.35 36.70
C GLY A 60 -10.46 15.53 35.41
N ALA A 61 -10.05 16.10 34.27
CA ALA A 61 -10.00 15.39 33.00
C ALA A 61 -8.70 14.59 32.84
N THR A 62 -8.80 13.51 32.06
CA THR A 62 -7.67 12.65 31.69
C THR A 62 -7.69 12.39 30.19
N VAL A 63 -6.56 12.64 29.53
CA VAL A 63 -6.32 12.34 28.11
C VAL A 63 -5.22 11.29 28.00
N ASP A 64 -5.48 10.25 27.21
CA ASP A 64 -4.59 9.11 26.99
C ASP A 64 -4.22 9.01 25.51
N THR A 65 -2.91 9.02 25.21
CA THR A 65 -2.37 8.89 23.85
C THR A 65 -2.14 7.43 23.43
N ASP A 66 -2.66 6.47 24.19
CA ASP A 66 -2.76 5.06 23.80
C ASP A 66 -3.74 4.85 22.63
N THR A 67 -3.28 5.24 21.44
CA THR A 67 -4.01 5.25 20.17
C THR A 67 -3.07 4.84 19.03
N TYR A 68 -3.56 4.82 17.78
CA TYR A 68 -2.75 4.42 16.63
C TYR A 68 -1.60 5.39 16.34
N PHE A 69 -1.89 6.69 16.22
CA PHE A 69 -0.89 7.72 15.94
C PHE A 69 -0.25 8.30 17.21
N GLY A 70 -0.87 8.18 18.38
CA GLY A 70 -0.35 8.73 19.64
C GLY A 70 0.72 7.88 20.33
N ARG A 71 0.84 6.61 19.93
CA ARG A 71 1.83 5.67 20.48
C ARG A 71 3.18 5.76 19.79
N PHE A 72 4.24 5.55 20.55
CA PHE A 72 5.59 5.28 20.06
C PHE A 72 5.81 3.76 19.86
N ALA A 73 6.32 3.39 18.68
CA ALA A 73 6.50 1.99 18.24
C ALA A 73 7.73 1.30 18.86
N ALA A 74 7.82 1.24 20.19
CA ALA A 74 8.99 0.77 20.93
C ALA A 74 9.60 -0.57 20.46
N SER A 75 8.75 -1.56 20.16
CA SER A 75 9.22 -2.86 19.68
C SER A 75 9.97 -2.81 18.35
N TYR A 76 9.59 -1.89 17.47
CA TYR A 76 10.24 -1.72 16.17
C TYR A 76 11.57 -0.98 16.31
N TYR A 77 11.61 0.06 17.15
CA TYR A 77 12.85 0.76 17.48
C TYR A 77 13.85 -0.18 18.15
N GLN A 78 13.46 -0.90 19.21
CA GLN A 78 14.37 -1.83 19.88
C GLN A 78 14.90 -2.93 18.94
N ARG A 79 14.08 -3.41 18.00
CA ARG A 79 14.46 -4.54 17.14
C ARG A 79 15.43 -4.14 16.03
N TRP A 80 15.23 -2.98 15.41
CA TRP A 80 15.85 -2.64 14.12
C TRP A 80 16.81 -1.46 14.18
N THR A 81 16.87 -0.73 15.30
CA THR A 81 17.61 0.53 15.43
C THR A 81 18.71 0.45 16.48
N THR A 82 19.60 1.43 16.50
CA THR A 82 20.63 1.59 17.54
C THR A 82 20.10 2.22 18.84
N VAL A 83 18.80 2.55 18.90
CA VAL A 83 18.19 3.29 20.00
C VAL A 83 18.03 2.42 21.25
N THR A 84 18.62 2.86 22.36
CA THR A 84 18.52 2.18 23.67
C THR A 84 17.56 2.83 24.66
N ASP A 85 17.21 4.10 24.44
CA ASP A 85 16.23 4.84 25.21
C ASP A 85 15.56 5.93 24.37
N VAL A 86 14.39 6.34 24.84
CA VAL A 86 13.59 7.40 24.23
C VAL A 86 13.14 8.36 25.32
N THR A 87 13.09 9.64 24.97
CA THR A 87 12.61 10.72 25.83
C THR A 87 11.40 11.35 25.18
N VAL A 88 10.32 11.51 25.94
CA VAL A 88 9.18 12.35 25.56
C VAL A 88 9.28 13.68 26.29
N GLY A 89 9.32 14.78 25.54
CA GLY A 89 9.28 16.15 26.04
C GLY A 89 7.99 16.85 25.63
N PHE A 90 7.54 17.82 26.41
CA PHE A 90 6.38 18.64 26.10
C PHE A 90 6.39 19.97 26.86
N HIS A 91 5.76 20.99 26.29
CA HIS A 91 5.41 22.23 26.97
C HIS A 91 4.06 22.08 27.68
N HIS A 92 3.90 22.73 28.82
CA HIS A 92 2.65 22.72 29.59
C HIS A 92 2.31 24.09 30.17
N GLU A 93 1.01 24.34 30.31
CA GLU A 93 0.44 25.44 31.09
C GLU A 93 -0.63 24.86 32.02
N ALA A 94 -0.28 24.73 33.30
CA ALA A 94 -1.13 24.14 34.33
C ALA A 94 -1.65 25.23 35.28
N GLY A 95 -2.97 25.35 35.39
CA GLY A 95 -3.65 26.25 36.33
C GLY A 95 -3.80 25.64 37.74
N GLY A 96 -2.85 24.82 38.15
CA GLY A 96 -2.87 23.96 39.33
C GLY A 96 -2.26 22.60 39.02
N ARG A 97 -1.95 21.83 40.06
CA ARG A 97 -1.27 20.53 39.93
C ARG A 97 -1.91 19.63 38.87
N ALA A 98 -1.07 19.07 38.01
CA ALA A 98 -1.40 18.01 37.07
C ALA A 98 -0.35 16.89 37.13
N VAL A 99 -0.73 15.69 36.69
CA VAL A 99 0.12 14.50 36.69
C VAL A 99 0.25 13.99 35.27
N VAL A 100 1.49 13.71 34.86
CA VAL A 100 1.80 13.09 33.57
C VAL A 100 2.47 11.75 33.81
N ALA A 101 1.98 10.71 33.14
CA ALA A 101 2.53 9.37 33.21
C ALA A 101 3.03 8.91 31.84
N LEU A 102 4.30 8.49 31.77
CA LEU A 102 4.83 7.71 30.66
C LEU A 102 4.47 6.25 30.91
N ARG A 103 3.70 5.66 29.99
CA ARG A 103 3.21 4.30 30.07
C ARG A 103 3.80 3.45 28.94
N GLY A 104 3.82 2.14 29.15
CA GLY A 104 4.25 1.18 28.15
C GLY A 104 3.46 -0.11 28.21
N SER A 105 3.47 -0.87 27.11
CA SER A 105 2.86 -2.21 27.04
C SER A 105 3.85 -3.25 26.55
N ASP A 106 3.63 -4.51 26.91
CA ASP A 106 4.34 -5.67 26.36
C ASP A 106 3.62 -6.26 25.12
N SER A 107 4.14 -7.35 24.56
CA SER A 107 3.55 -8.07 23.42
C SER A 107 2.17 -8.69 23.71
N GLY A 108 1.84 -8.89 24.99
CA GLY A 108 0.52 -9.34 25.45
C GLY A 108 -0.49 -8.20 25.58
N GLY A 109 -0.02 -6.95 25.56
CA GLY A 109 -0.83 -5.75 25.78
C GLY A 109 -0.98 -5.36 27.24
N ASN A 110 -0.21 -5.95 28.16
CA ASN A 110 -0.26 -5.57 29.57
C ASN A 110 0.38 -4.19 29.75
N SER A 111 -0.37 -3.24 30.30
CA SER A 111 0.09 -1.86 30.50
C SER A 111 0.79 -1.69 31.86
N ARG A 112 1.86 -0.89 31.88
CA ARG A 112 2.59 -0.48 33.07
C ARG A 112 2.95 1.01 33.02
N ILE A 113 3.08 1.62 34.19
CA ILE A 113 3.65 2.98 34.33
C ILE A 113 5.18 2.82 34.39
N LEU A 114 5.90 3.62 33.60
CA LEU A 114 7.36 3.61 33.52
C LEU A 114 7.98 4.79 34.27
N ALA A 115 7.35 5.96 34.16
CA ALA A 115 7.76 7.17 34.84
C ALA A 115 6.54 8.09 35.04
N THR A 116 6.61 8.95 36.04
CA THR A 116 5.61 9.97 36.33
C THR A 116 6.27 11.27 36.69
N THR A 117 5.63 12.39 36.36
CA THR A 117 6.00 13.70 36.88
C THR A 117 4.74 14.46 37.30
N GLU A 118 4.86 15.23 38.37
CA GLU A 118 3.89 16.27 38.68
C GLU A 118 4.35 17.57 38.03
N ILE A 119 3.40 18.35 37.54
CA ILE A 119 3.62 19.64 36.90
C ILE A 119 2.63 20.66 37.46
N ASP A 120 3.06 21.92 37.52
CA ASP A 120 2.26 23.07 37.94
C ASP A 120 2.86 24.34 37.32
N GLY A 121 2.04 25.35 37.07
CA GLY A 121 2.43 26.55 36.33
C GLY A 121 2.77 26.27 34.86
N SER A 122 3.59 27.14 34.26
CA SER A 122 4.03 27.02 32.86
C SER A 122 5.50 26.60 32.79
N GLY A 123 5.81 25.70 31.85
CA GLY A 123 7.18 25.27 31.59
C GLY A 123 7.27 24.06 30.68
N THR A 124 8.43 23.40 30.70
CA THR A 124 8.69 22.16 29.94
C THR A 124 8.91 20.99 30.89
N ALA A 125 8.47 19.80 30.51
CA ALA A 125 8.72 18.58 31.26
C ALA A 125 9.16 17.45 30.33
N THR A 126 9.93 16.49 30.87
CA THR A 126 10.44 15.35 30.13
C THR A 126 10.34 14.06 30.93
N LEU A 127 10.00 12.96 30.26
CA LEU A 127 10.01 11.60 30.81
C LEU A 127 10.82 10.71 29.87
N SER A 128 11.55 9.73 30.41
CA SER A 128 12.37 8.81 29.60
C SER A 128 12.10 7.35 29.93
N ALA A 129 12.27 6.48 28.94
CA ALA A 129 12.16 5.04 29.10
C ALA A 129 13.28 4.31 28.33
N LYS A 130 13.77 3.22 28.91
CA LYS A 130 14.67 2.29 28.23
C LYS A 130 13.89 1.42 27.24
N LEU A 131 14.52 1.09 26.12
CA LEU A 131 13.99 0.18 25.11
C LEU A 131 14.71 -1.18 25.23
N ASP A 132 14.47 -1.89 26.33
CA ASP A 132 15.13 -3.16 26.67
C ASP A 132 14.20 -4.37 26.76
N ALA A 133 12.88 -4.17 26.86
CA ALA A 133 11.89 -5.23 27.07
C ALA A 133 10.72 -5.23 26.06
N TYR A 134 10.99 -4.97 24.77
CA TYR A 134 9.99 -4.81 23.71
C TYR A 134 10.22 -5.68 22.45
N LEU A 135 11.19 -6.61 22.45
CA LEU A 135 11.60 -7.34 21.23
C LEU A 135 10.47 -8.02 20.43
N ASP A 136 9.48 -8.60 21.11
CA ASP A 136 8.35 -9.30 20.47
C ASP A 136 7.10 -8.42 20.32
N GLY A 137 7.13 -7.22 20.89
CA GLY A 137 5.98 -6.34 20.89
C GLY A 137 5.97 -5.34 22.04
N GLY A 138 5.08 -4.37 21.89
CA GLY A 138 4.86 -3.30 22.84
C GLY A 138 5.06 -1.91 22.23
N SER A 139 4.54 -0.93 22.97
CA SER A 139 4.50 0.48 22.60
C SER A 139 4.61 1.34 23.85
N LEU A 140 5.01 2.60 23.67
CA LEU A 140 5.00 3.64 24.72
C LEU A 140 3.97 4.72 24.38
N TRP A 141 3.46 5.39 25.39
CA TRP A 141 2.56 6.53 25.24
C TRP A 141 2.53 7.37 26.53
N VAL A 142 1.89 8.53 26.46
CA VAL A 142 1.70 9.44 27.61
C VAL A 142 0.23 9.57 27.99
N GLU A 143 0.00 9.75 29.29
CA GLU A 143 -1.30 10.06 29.88
C GLU A 143 -1.19 11.36 30.67
N PHE A 144 -2.09 12.30 30.40
CA PHE A 144 -2.19 13.60 31.07
C PHE A 144 -3.42 13.62 31.97
N THR A 145 -3.27 13.98 33.24
CA THR A 145 -4.38 14.15 34.18
C THR A 145 -4.29 15.52 34.83
N ALA A 146 -5.29 16.35 34.55
CA ALA A 146 -5.47 17.65 35.19
C ALA A 146 -6.13 17.44 36.56
N VAL A 147 -5.44 17.74 37.67
CA VAL A 147 -5.93 17.38 39.01
C VAL A 147 -6.63 18.55 39.68
N ASP A 148 -5.90 19.63 39.95
CA ASP A 148 -6.40 20.72 40.79
C ASP A 148 -6.93 21.91 39.98
N GLY A 149 -6.51 22.05 38.71
CA GLY A 149 -6.92 23.08 37.75
C GLY A 149 -6.88 22.59 36.29
N PRO A 150 -7.08 23.49 35.30
CA PRO A 150 -6.96 23.14 33.88
C PRO A 150 -5.50 22.90 33.47
N LEU A 151 -5.29 22.17 32.37
CA LEU A 151 -3.97 21.88 31.81
C LEU A 151 -4.01 22.05 30.28
N ALA A 152 -3.10 22.83 29.71
CA ALA A 152 -2.78 22.77 28.29
C ALA A 152 -1.43 22.05 28.08
N VAL A 153 -1.34 21.20 27.07
CA VAL A 153 -0.10 20.53 26.65
C VAL A 153 0.13 20.77 25.17
N SER A 154 1.32 21.23 24.82
CA SER A 154 1.76 21.51 23.45
C SER A 154 3.18 20.98 23.22
N GLU A 155 3.64 21.03 21.97
CA GLU A 155 5.04 20.70 21.60
C GLU A 155 5.48 19.32 22.12
N LEU A 156 4.58 18.33 22.06
CA LEU A 156 4.91 16.99 22.49
C LEU A 156 5.82 16.32 21.46
N GLU A 157 7.00 15.89 21.87
CA GLU A 157 8.00 15.28 20.98
C GLU A 157 8.63 14.05 21.63
N TRP A 158 8.69 12.96 20.87
CA TRP A 158 9.51 11.80 21.16
C TRP A 158 10.86 11.99 20.48
N THR A 159 11.93 11.90 21.26
CA THR A 159 13.30 12.09 20.79
C THR A 159 14.18 10.91 21.18
N VAL A 160 15.20 10.65 20.37
CA VAL A 160 16.24 9.62 20.60
C VAL A 160 17.63 10.24 20.42
N ALA A 161 18.68 9.53 20.83
CA ALA A 161 20.04 9.93 20.47
C ALA A 161 20.15 9.99 18.94
N ALA A 162 20.62 11.12 18.41
CA ALA A 162 20.74 11.26 16.97
C ALA A 162 21.93 10.44 16.42
N PRO A 163 21.87 9.99 15.16
CA PRO A 163 23.06 9.51 14.46
C PRO A 163 24.05 10.67 14.24
N SER A 164 25.27 10.39 13.79
CA SER A 164 26.26 11.43 13.50
C SER A 164 25.85 12.36 12.35
N VAL A 165 25.04 11.86 11.43
CA VAL A 165 24.63 12.53 10.20
C VAL A 165 23.17 12.19 9.92
N ILE A 166 22.40 13.18 9.48
CA ILE A 166 21.05 12.98 8.97
C ILE A 166 21.10 12.89 7.45
N ARG A 167 20.53 11.82 6.92
CA ARG A 167 20.47 11.50 5.51
C ARG A 167 19.53 12.47 4.78
N PRO A 168 19.87 12.94 3.58
CA PRO A 168 18.94 13.74 2.80
C PRO A 168 17.72 12.90 2.43
N ALA A 169 16.55 13.52 2.35
CA ALA A 169 15.29 12.84 2.07
C ALA A 169 14.57 13.48 0.88
N ALA A 170 14.07 12.65 -0.03
CA ALA A 170 13.31 13.09 -1.19
C ALA A 170 12.00 12.30 -1.29
N ILE A 171 10.89 13.01 -1.49
CA ILE A 171 9.59 12.41 -1.79
C ILE A 171 9.44 12.26 -3.29
N ALA A 172 8.88 11.16 -3.76
CA ALA A 172 8.51 10.95 -5.16
C ALA A 172 7.05 10.52 -5.27
N ILE A 173 6.23 11.41 -5.84
CA ILE A 173 4.80 11.21 -6.09
C ILE A 173 4.61 10.88 -7.56
N CYS A 174 3.96 9.76 -7.85
CA CYS A 174 3.57 9.36 -9.20
C CYS A 174 2.11 9.78 -9.44
N THR A 175 1.82 10.46 -10.57
CA THR A 175 0.44 10.82 -10.93
C THR A 175 0.09 10.54 -12.38
N PHE A 176 -1.17 10.16 -12.63
CA PHE A 176 -1.74 9.97 -13.97
C PHE A 176 -3.23 10.37 -13.99
N ASN A 177 -3.54 11.53 -14.59
CA ASN A 177 -4.91 12.04 -14.75
C ASN A 177 -5.72 12.09 -13.45
N ARG A 178 -5.06 12.49 -12.36
CA ARG A 178 -5.64 12.76 -11.03
C ARG A 178 -5.09 14.06 -10.49
N ALA A 179 -5.08 15.09 -11.33
CA ALA A 179 -4.46 16.37 -11.04
C ALA A 179 -4.95 16.98 -9.72
N ASP A 180 -6.23 16.88 -9.41
CA ASP A 180 -6.80 17.42 -8.17
C ASP A 180 -6.33 16.65 -6.93
N ASP A 181 -6.37 15.30 -6.96
CA ASP A 181 -5.88 14.47 -5.86
C ASP A 181 -4.39 14.71 -5.59
N CYS A 182 -3.58 14.77 -6.67
CA CYS A 182 -2.15 15.05 -6.57
C CYS A 182 -1.90 16.43 -5.94
N ALA A 183 -2.65 17.46 -6.35
CA ALA A 183 -2.54 18.80 -5.77
C ALA A 183 -2.86 18.81 -4.27
N GLU A 184 -3.87 18.07 -3.82
CA GLU A 184 -4.19 17.93 -2.39
C GLU A 184 -3.07 17.22 -1.61
N THR A 185 -2.51 16.15 -2.17
CA THR A 185 -1.41 15.40 -1.54
C THR A 185 -0.16 16.26 -1.38
N VAL A 186 0.22 17.02 -2.43
CA VAL A 186 1.35 17.95 -2.35
C VAL A 186 1.06 19.10 -1.37
N ALA A 187 -0.18 19.59 -1.33
CA ALA A 187 -0.60 20.61 -0.36
C ALA A 187 -0.50 20.14 1.09
N ALA A 188 -0.84 18.87 1.37
CA ALA A 188 -0.68 18.31 2.71
C ALA A 188 0.78 18.30 3.19
N ILE A 189 1.73 18.08 2.27
CA ILE A 189 3.17 18.14 2.54
C ILE A 189 3.64 19.59 2.74
N ALA A 190 3.27 20.49 1.83
CA ALA A 190 3.74 21.87 1.84
C ALA A 190 3.20 22.69 3.03
N ASN A 191 1.97 22.41 3.46
CA ASN A 191 1.30 23.18 4.52
C ASN A 191 1.72 22.76 5.95
N ASP A 192 2.45 21.66 6.13
CA ASP A 192 3.11 21.34 7.40
C ASP A 192 4.57 21.83 7.34
N SER A 193 4.87 22.94 8.03
CA SER A 193 6.18 23.59 7.96
C SER A 193 7.33 22.73 8.50
N THR A 194 7.07 21.87 9.49
CA THR A 194 8.08 20.92 9.98
C THR A 194 8.33 19.84 8.94
N MET A 195 7.27 19.37 8.30
CA MET A 195 7.36 18.40 7.20
C MET A 195 8.16 18.97 6.03
N ALA A 196 7.79 20.16 5.55
CA ALA A 196 8.45 20.82 4.43
C ALA A 196 9.92 21.18 4.73
N SER A 197 10.26 21.50 5.99
CA SER A 197 11.66 21.75 6.38
C SER A 197 12.48 20.46 6.54
N GLY A 198 11.86 19.35 6.96
CA GLY A 198 12.52 18.06 7.18
C GLY A 198 12.79 17.21 5.94
N ILE A 199 12.41 17.67 4.74
CA ILE A 199 12.63 17.01 3.45
C ILE A 199 13.39 17.95 2.51
N ASP A 200 14.26 17.41 1.67
CA ASP A 200 15.14 18.17 0.77
C ASP A 200 14.53 18.38 -0.62
N ALA A 201 13.72 17.43 -1.09
CA ALA A 201 13.08 17.51 -2.39
C ALA A 201 11.72 16.81 -2.46
N VAL A 202 10.83 17.32 -3.30
CA VAL A 202 9.55 16.72 -3.64
C VAL A 202 9.48 16.58 -5.16
N TYR A 203 9.59 15.35 -5.66
CA TYR A 203 9.42 15.01 -7.06
C TYR A 203 7.96 14.69 -7.33
N VAL A 204 7.39 15.34 -8.35
CA VAL A 204 6.07 15.01 -8.89
C VAL A 204 6.25 14.53 -10.31
N VAL A 205 6.06 13.24 -10.52
CA VAL A 205 6.21 12.57 -11.82
C VAL A 205 4.83 12.44 -12.45
N ASP A 206 4.52 13.37 -13.33
CA ASP A 206 3.25 13.46 -14.05
C ASP A 206 3.32 12.72 -15.39
N GLN A 207 2.53 11.67 -15.47
CA GLN A 207 2.46 10.76 -16.61
C GLN A 207 1.20 10.98 -17.46
N GLY A 208 0.37 11.94 -17.07
CA GLY A 208 -0.96 12.17 -17.61
C GLY A 208 -1.02 13.21 -18.73
N SER A 209 -2.25 13.46 -19.17
CA SER A 209 -2.63 14.56 -20.05
C SER A 209 -3.43 15.64 -19.33
N ASP A 210 -4.06 15.31 -18.19
CA ASP A 210 -4.65 16.27 -17.25
C ASP A 210 -3.60 16.60 -16.19
N HIS A 211 -2.90 17.71 -16.40
CA HIS A 211 -1.69 18.02 -15.64
C HIS A 211 -1.98 18.69 -14.30
N VAL A 212 -1.29 18.23 -13.26
CA VAL A 212 -1.37 18.84 -11.92
C VAL A 212 -0.85 20.27 -11.89
N SER A 213 0.12 20.61 -12.76
CA SER A 213 0.64 21.98 -12.91
C SER A 213 -0.42 23.00 -13.30
N ASP A 214 -1.55 22.57 -13.83
CA ASP A 214 -2.62 23.44 -14.30
C ASP A 214 -3.63 23.75 -13.19
N ARG A 215 -3.42 23.23 -11.97
CA ARG A 215 -4.28 23.45 -10.81
C ARG A 215 -3.77 24.62 -9.96
N GLU A 216 -4.69 25.51 -9.58
CA GLU A 216 -4.41 26.68 -8.73
C GLU A 216 -3.73 26.26 -7.41
N LYS A 217 -4.31 25.29 -6.71
CA LYS A 217 -3.75 24.73 -5.47
C LYS A 217 -2.32 24.22 -5.62
N PHE A 218 -1.98 23.57 -6.75
CA PHE A 218 -0.62 23.11 -7.00
C PHE A 218 0.35 24.27 -7.20
N THR A 219 -0.10 25.32 -7.89
CA THR A 219 0.71 26.53 -8.12
C THR A 219 1.02 27.24 -6.81
N GLU A 220 0.02 27.38 -5.92
CA GLU A 220 0.21 27.96 -4.58
C GLU A 220 1.25 27.20 -3.75
N VAL A 221 1.16 25.87 -3.71
CA VAL A 221 2.08 25.05 -2.89
C VAL A 221 3.45 24.88 -3.53
N ALA A 222 3.55 25.04 -4.85
CA ALA A 222 4.82 25.13 -5.55
C ALA A 222 5.62 26.36 -5.12
N GLU A 223 4.96 27.49 -4.86
CA GLU A 223 5.62 28.69 -4.31
C GLU A 223 6.13 28.45 -2.88
N ILE A 224 5.37 27.71 -2.06
CA ILE A 224 5.78 27.33 -0.69
C ILE A 224 7.01 26.41 -0.71
N LEU A 225 7.00 25.40 -1.59
CA LEU A 225 8.11 24.44 -1.71
C LEU A 225 9.34 25.04 -2.40
N GLY A 226 9.15 26.03 -3.28
CA GLY A 226 10.22 26.71 -4.01
C GLY A 226 11.14 25.71 -4.72
N ASP A 227 12.44 25.86 -4.50
CA ASP A 227 13.49 25.04 -5.13
C ASP A 227 13.45 23.55 -4.71
N LYS A 228 12.65 23.18 -3.70
CA LYS A 228 12.48 21.78 -3.31
C LYS A 228 11.58 21.01 -4.28
N LEU A 229 10.70 21.69 -5.03
CA LEU A 229 9.77 21.02 -5.94
C LEU A 229 10.42 20.72 -7.30
N VAL A 230 10.38 19.45 -7.70
CA VAL A 230 10.81 18.98 -9.02
C VAL A 230 9.61 18.38 -9.74
N TYR A 231 9.04 19.14 -10.67
CA TYR A 231 7.96 18.66 -11.51
C TYR A 231 8.51 18.05 -12.81
N LEU A 232 8.26 16.76 -13.01
CA LEU A 232 8.72 15.99 -14.18
C LEU A 232 7.52 15.50 -14.97
N ARG A 233 7.59 15.64 -16.30
CA ARG A 233 6.63 15.02 -17.22
C ARG A 233 7.29 13.85 -17.94
N GLN A 234 6.56 12.76 -18.13
CA GLN A 234 7.01 11.60 -18.90
C GLN A 234 5.83 10.85 -19.54
N PRO A 235 6.08 9.93 -20.49
CA PRO A 235 5.06 9.02 -20.98
C PRO A 235 4.45 8.14 -19.87
N ASN A 236 3.25 7.61 -20.10
CA ASN A 236 2.61 6.71 -19.16
C ASN A 236 3.32 5.36 -19.07
N LEU A 237 4.22 5.20 -18.10
CA LEU A 237 4.90 3.94 -17.81
C LEU A 237 4.25 3.21 -16.61
N GLY A 238 3.00 3.57 -16.29
CA GLY A 238 2.24 3.03 -15.18
C GLY A 238 2.85 3.36 -13.81
N GLY A 239 2.38 2.66 -12.77
CA GLY A 239 2.80 2.92 -11.38
C GLY A 239 4.30 2.74 -11.19
N ALA A 240 4.83 1.58 -11.61
CA ALA A 240 6.26 1.28 -11.43
C ALA A 240 7.14 2.30 -12.16
N GLY A 241 6.74 2.76 -13.36
CA GLY A 241 7.50 3.75 -14.11
C GLY A 241 7.58 5.13 -13.45
N GLY A 242 6.49 5.56 -12.80
CA GLY A 242 6.47 6.82 -12.05
C GLY A 242 7.33 6.76 -10.78
N PHE A 243 7.17 5.70 -9.97
CA PHE A 243 8.00 5.49 -8.79
C PHE A 243 9.47 5.30 -9.13
N THR A 244 9.76 4.50 -10.16
CA THR A 244 11.14 4.26 -10.61
C THR A 244 11.79 5.54 -11.12
N ARG A 245 11.03 6.48 -11.68
CA ARG A 245 11.58 7.77 -12.09
C ARG A 245 12.11 8.55 -10.89
N GLY A 246 11.35 8.63 -9.80
CA GLY A 246 11.82 9.22 -8.55
C GLY A 246 13.07 8.51 -8.01
N MET A 247 13.06 7.17 -8.05
CA MET A 247 14.23 6.37 -7.66
C MET A 247 15.46 6.65 -8.50
N TYR A 248 15.28 6.73 -9.83
CA TYR A 248 16.32 7.03 -10.79
C TYR A 248 16.95 8.40 -10.50
N GLU A 249 16.14 9.46 -10.41
CA GLU A 249 16.66 10.83 -10.24
C GLU A 249 17.43 10.98 -8.91
N VAL A 250 16.84 10.58 -7.79
CA VAL A 250 17.42 10.83 -6.46
C VAL A 250 18.67 9.99 -6.21
N SER A 251 18.64 8.69 -6.51
CA SER A 251 19.82 7.82 -6.33
C SER A 251 20.97 8.16 -7.28
N GLY A 252 20.70 8.90 -8.37
CA GLY A 252 21.74 9.43 -9.26
C GLY A 252 22.43 10.69 -8.72
N ILE A 253 21.91 11.30 -7.65
CA ILE A 253 22.43 12.53 -7.04
C ILE A 253 23.18 12.22 -5.75
N ASN A 254 22.61 11.40 -4.86
CA ASN A 254 23.20 11.08 -3.56
C ASN A 254 23.01 9.58 -3.23
N GLU A 255 24.11 8.89 -2.92
CA GLU A 255 24.15 7.45 -2.63
C GLU A 255 23.61 7.05 -1.25
N HIS A 256 23.35 8.02 -0.38
CA HIS A 256 22.83 7.86 0.98
C HIS A 256 21.44 8.51 1.18
N ALA A 257 20.81 9.03 0.14
CA ALA A 257 19.47 9.62 0.26
C ALA A 257 18.41 8.60 0.68
N ASN A 258 17.42 9.05 1.44
CA ASN A 258 16.18 8.34 1.72
C ASN A 258 15.13 8.72 0.66
N LEU A 259 14.65 7.74 -0.12
CA LEU A 259 13.66 7.96 -1.17
C LEU A 259 12.28 7.53 -0.69
N ILE A 260 11.35 8.46 -0.52
CA ILE A 260 10.00 8.21 -0.01
C ILE A 260 9.03 8.20 -1.20
N LEU A 261 8.63 7.01 -1.64
CA LEU A 261 7.62 6.81 -2.69
C LEU A 261 6.23 7.05 -2.12
N MET A 262 5.35 7.76 -2.83
CA MET A 262 3.97 8.03 -2.41
C MET A 262 2.99 8.02 -3.59
N ASP A 263 1.78 7.51 -3.37
CA ASP A 263 0.66 7.63 -4.32
C ASP A 263 0.11 9.07 -4.33
N ASP A 264 -0.58 9.46 -5.42
CA ASP A 264 -1.19 10.78 -5.59
C ASP A 264 -2.58 10.90 -4.94
N ASP A 265 -3.30 9.79 -4.74
CA ASP A 265 -4.68 9.74 -4.26
C ASP A 265 -4.83 9.24 -2.81
N ILE A 266 -3.84 9.56 -1.97
CA ILE A 266 -3.89 9.30 -0.53
C ILE A 266 -4.44 10.51 0.24
N LEU A 267 -5.09 10.24 1.38
CA LEU A 267 -5.12 11.23 2.45
C LEU A 267 -3.81 11.11 3.24
N CYS A 268 -2.97 12.13 3.11
CA CYS A 268 -1.66 12.16 3.76
C CYS A 268 -1.76 12.57 5.24
N GLU A 269 -1.09 11.82 6.12
CA GLU A 269 -0.70 12.29 7.46
C GLU A 269 0.80 12.64 7.40
N PRO A 270 1.17 13.93 7.27
CA PRO A 270 2.56 14.36 7.13
C PRO A 270 3.50 13.79 8.20
N GLU A 271 2.99 13.61 9.42
CA GLU A 271 3.73 13.05 10.53
C GLU A 271 4.18 11.59 10.28
N SER A 272 3.43 10.83 9.48
CA SER A 272 3.84 9.48 9.07
C SER A 272 5.13 9.49 8.26
N ILE A 273 5.33 10.51 7.41
CA ILE A 273 6.53 10.61 6.57
C ILE A 273 7.75 10.94 7.43
N LEU A 274 7.61 11.89 8.35
CA LEU A 274 8.67 12.24 9.30
C LEU A 274 9.06 11.04 10.16
N ARG A 275 8.09 10.25 10.65
CA ARG A 275 8.34 9.03 11.44
C ARG A 275 9.13 7.99 10.66
N MET A 276 8.75 7.73 9.40
CA MET A 276 9.49 6.79 8.56
C MET A 276 10.92 7.27 8.29
N ASN A 277 11.09 8.55 7.97
CA ASN A 277 12.42 9.12 7.71
C ASN A 277 13.31 9.11 8.95
N ALA A 278 12.77 9.50 10.11
CA ALA A 278 13.50 9.49 11.37
C ALA A 278 13.86 8.06 11.80
N PHE A 279 12.95 7.10 11.65
CA PHE A 279 13.22 5.69 11.89
C PHE A 279 14.37 5.18 11.01
N ALA A 280 14.33 5.44 9.70
CA ALA A 280 15.38 5.05 8.75
C ALA A 280 16.76 5.65 9.06
N ASN A 281 16.82 6.82 9.70
CA ASN A 281 18.09 7.45 10.10
C ASN A 281 18.75 6.77 11.31
N VAL A 282 18.03 5.95 12.07
CA VAL A 282 18.56 5.26 13.26
C VAL A 282 18.58 3.74 13.11
N THR A 283 18.20 3.19 11.96
CA THR A 283 18.29 1.75 11.72
C THR A 283 19.74 1.28 11.74
N THR A 284 19.95 0.07 12.24
CA THR A 284 21.28 -0.57 12.31
C THR A 284 21.88 -0.84 10.92
N GLU A 285 21.01 -1.06 9.93
CA GLU A 285 21.33 -1.29 8.52
C GLU A 285 20.31 -0.53 7.65
N PRO A 286 20.63 -0.17 6.40
CA PRO A 286 19.64 0.41 5.48
C PRO A 286 18.40 -0.50 5.40
N THR A 287 17.23 0.07 5.65
CA THR A 287 15.98 -0.68 5.81
C THR A 287 14.88 -0.02 4.98
N LEU A 288 14.08 -0.82 4.28
CA LEU A 288 12.87 -0.31 3.65
C LEU A 288 11.83 -0.03 4.74
N VAL A 289 11.29 1.18 4.81
CA VAL A 289 10.35 1.59 5.85
C VAL A 289 9.04 2.00 5.20
N GLY A 290 7.98 1.24 5.44
CA GLY A 290 6.68 1.46 4.83
C GLY A 290 5.63 1.93 5.82
N ALA A 291 4.70 2.76 5.35
CA ALA A 291 3.52 3.12 6.10
C ALA A 291 2.44 2.03 5.96
N GLN A 292 1.63 1.87 7.00
CA GLN A 292 0.41 1.07 6.92
C GLN A 292 -0.67 1.79 6.11
N MET A 293 -1.53 1.01 5.45
CA MET A 293 -2.71 1.55 4.78
C MET A 293 -3.93 1.49 5.70
N LEU A 294 -4.58 2.63 5.90
CA LEU A 294 -5.93 2.73 6.47
C LEU A 294 -6.93 2.97 5.33
N TYR A 295 -8.19 2.62 5.55
CA TYR A 295 -9.22 2.76 4.52
C TYR A 295 -9.75 4.20 4.41
N LEU A 296 -9.73 4.77 3.20
CA LEU A 296 -10.17 6.14 2.95
C LEU A 296 -11.67 6.37 3.23
N MET A 297 -12.51 5.37 3.00
CA MET A 297 -13.95 5.46 3.28
C MET A 297 -14.31 5.07 4.71
N ASN A 298 -13.44 4.32 5.38
CA ASN A 298 -13.60 3.88 6.76
C ASN A 298 -12.33 4.20 7.58
N PRO A 299 -12.06 5.49 7.87
CA PRO A 299 -10.73 5.96 8.31
C PRO A 299 -10.19 5.33 9.58
N GLU A 300 -11.00 4.69 10.41
CA GLU A 300 -10.55 3.99 11.59
C GLU A 300 -10.11 2.53 11.34
N HIS A 301 -10.24 2.00 10.12
CA HIS A 301 -9.91 0.61 9.81
C HIS A 301 -8.53 0.48 9.17
N LEU A 302 -7.71 -0.37 9.78
CA LEU A 302 -6.44 -0.83 9.23
C LEU A 302 -6.70 -1.89 8.15
N HIS A 303 -6.05 -1.78 7.00
CA HIS A 303 -6.06 -2.85 6.01
C HIS A 303 -5.37 -4.10 6.53
N VAL A 304 -4.08 -3.99 6.87
CA VAL A 304 -3.24 -5.08 7.37
C VAL A 304 -2.01 -4.52 8.09
N SER A 305 -1.51 -5.22 9.12
CA SER A 305 -0.31 -4.82 9.85
C SER A 305 0.96 -4.95 9.01
N ALA A 306 1.08 -6.06 8.29
CA ALA A 306 2.18 -6.38 7.37
C ALA A 306 1.76 -7.53 6.43
N GLU A 307 2.36 -7.56 5.25
CA GLU A 307 2.10 -8.54 4.19
C GLU A 307 3.36 -9.29 3.77
N GLU A 308 3.16 -10.46 3.18
CA GLU A 308 4.14 -11.29 2.50
C GLU A 308 3.55 -11.84 1.19
N ALA A 309 4.39 -12.42 0.34
CA ALA A 309 3.95 -13.08 -0.89
C ALA A 309 4.12 -14.60 -0.80
N ASP A 310 3.24 -15.34 -1.47
CA ASP A 310 3.36 -16.78 -1.67
C ASP A 310 3.55 -17.06 -3.17
N LEU A 311 4.83 -17.10 -3.59
CA LEU A 311 5.20 -17.34 -5.00
C LEU A 311 4.79 -18.73 -5.49
N SER A 312 4.68 -19.73 -4.60
CA SER A 312 4.22 -21.08 -4.96
C SER A 312 2.75 -21.12 -5.40
N LYS A 313 1.99 -20.09 -5.01
CA LYS A 313 0.57 -19.91 -5.34
C LYS A 313 0.30 -18.65 -6.14
N LEU A 314 1.34 -17.92 -6.57
CA LEU A 314 1.24 -16.63 -7.26
C LEU A 314 0.33 -15.63 -6.51
N LYS A 315 0.41 -15.63 -5.19
CA LYS A 315 -0.48 -14.85 -4.33
C LYS A 315 0.26 -13.69 -3.67
N ALA A 316 -0.14 -12.47 -4.02
CA ALA A 316 0.20 -11.23 -3.32
C ALA A 316 -0.62 -11.06 -2.03
N GLY A 317 -0.20 -10.17 -1.13
CA GLY A 317 -0.98 -9.75 0.03
C GLY A 317 -1.37 -10.88 0.98
N ARG A 318 -0.52 -11.89 1.15
CA ARG A 318 -0.71 -12.87 2.22
C ARG A 318 -0.37 -12.15 3.53
N TRP A 319 -1.25 -12.23 4.52
CA TRP A 319 -0.96 -11.63 5.81
C TRP A 319 0.23 -12.33 6.46
N ALA A 320 1.20 -11.53 6.90
CA ALA A 320 2.34 -12.03 7.66
C ALA A 320 1.88 -12.70 8.96
N ALA A 321 2.68 -13.62 9.48
CA ALA A 321 2.36 -14.34 10.72
C ALA A 321 2.17 -13.36 11.89
N GLY A 322 1.03 -13.44 12.57
CA GLY A 322 0.70 -12.55 13.69
C GLY A 322 0.11 -11.18 13.31
N SER A 323 0.02 -10.89 12.01
CA SER A 323 -0.59 -9.67 11.46
C SER A 323 -2.05 -9.51 11.88
N ARG A 324 -2.48 -8.27 12.12
CA ARG A 324 -3.89 -7.90 12.22
C ARG A 324 -4.34 -7.40 10.85
N HIS A 325 -5.59 -7.63 10.49
CA HIS A 325 -6.15 -7.17 9.22
C HIS A 325 -7.60 -6.78 9.43
N ASP A 326 -8.06 -5.77 8.69
CA ASP A 326 -9.44 -5.27 8.74
C ASP A 326 -9.93 -4.98 10.17
N ILE A 327 -9.05 -4.39 10.99
CA ILE A 327 -9.37 -4.07 12.38
C ILE A 327 -9.67 -2.57 12.54
N ASN A 328 -10.69 -2.27 13.34
CA ASN A 328 -10.96 -0.92 13.82
C ASN A 328 -9.94 -0.53 14.89
N LEU A 329 -9.05 0.42 14.58
CA LEU A 329 -7.92 0.85 15.39
C LEU A 329 -8.31 1.64 16.65
N ILE A 330 -9.53 2.18 16.71
CA ILE A 330 -10.07 2.82 17.92
C ILE A 330 -10.45 1.74 18.96
N LYS A 331 -10.89 0.57 18.48
CA LYS A 331 -11.35 -0.54 19.32
C LYS A 331 -10.26 -1.58 19.61
N LYS A 332 -9.31 -1.76 18.70
CA LYS A 332 -8.28 -2.80 18.77
C LYS A 332 -6.90 -2.19 18.53
N LYS A 333 -5.92 -2.69 19.28
CA LYS A 333 -4.52 -2.23 19.24
C LYS A 333 -3.60 -3.29 18.66
N GLN A 334 -2.48 -2.83 18.12
CA GLN A 334 -1.38 -3.66 17.64
C GLN A 334 -0.33 -3.73 18.76
N HIS A 335 -0.24 -4.88 19.44
CA HIS A 335 0.73 -5.08 20.54
C HIS A 335 1.95 -5.91 20.11
N LYS A 336 1.81 -6.78 19.12
CA LYS A 336 2.91 -7.64 18.65
C LYS A 336 3.68 -6.94 17.55
N ARG A 337 5.00 -7.13 17.51
CA ARG A 337 5.81 -6.83 16.33
C ARG A 337 5.46 -7.86 15.25
N VAL A 338 5.36 -7.39 14.01
CA VAL A 338 5.08 -8.23 12.84
C VAL A 338 6.10 -7.88 11.77
N ASP A 339 6.74 -8.90 11.20
CA ASP A 339 7.75 -8.70 10.17
C ASP A 339 7.11 -8.76 8.78
N ALA A 340 7.46 -7.81 7.93
CA ALA A 340 6.93 -7.68 6.58
C ALA A 340 7.83 -8.40 5.55
N GLY A 341 7.23 -8.93 4.49
CA GLY A 341 7.94 -9.42 3.32
C GLY A 341 8.21 -8.33 2.27
N TYR A 342 7.33 -7.32 2.22
CA TYR A 342 7.43 -6.12 1.39
C TYR A 342 6.48 -5.06 1.98
N ASN A 343 6.53 -3.84 1.47
CA ASN A 343 5.50 -2.83 1.71
C ASN A 343 5.09 -2.22 0.38
N ALA A 344 3.79 -2.01 0.19
CA ALA A 344 3.31 -1.36 -1.02
C ALA A 344 3.72 0.11 -1.07
N TRP A 345 3.77 0.65 -2.29
CA TRP A 345 4.31 1.99 -2.56
C TRP A 345 3.32 3.14 -2.44
N TRP A 346 2.14 2.92 -1.83
CA TRP A 346 1.28 4.02 -1.38
C TRP A 346 2.04 4.99 -0.47
N SER A 347 2.98 4.47 0.32
CA SER A 347 3.99 5.23 1.04
C SER A 347 5.11 4.29 1.53
N CYS A 348 6.30 4.37 0.92
CA CYS A 348 7.43 3.53 1.28
C CYS A 348 8.77 4.25 1.07
N LEU A 349 9.57 4.31 2.13
CA LEU A 349 10.94 4.78 2.11
C LEU A 349 11.89 3.65 1.69
N ILE A 350 12.73 3.92 0.69
CA ILE A 350 13.79 3.06 0.19
C ILE A 350 15.12 3.82 0.28
N PRO A 351 16.11 3.34 1.04
CA PRO A 351 17.45 3.94 1.04
C PRO A 351 18.15 3.80 -0.32
N ALA A 352 18.91 4.82 -0.74
CA ALA A 352 19.61 4.83 -2.02
C ALA A 352 20.64 3.69 -2.16
N GLU A 353 21.21 3.19 -1.07
CA GLU A 353 22.13 2.04 -1.08
C GLU A 353 21.42 0.76 -1.55
N VAL A 354 20.13 0.62 -1.28
CA VAL A 354 19.33 -0.49 -1.80
C VAL A 354 19.31 -0.41 -3.32
N VAL A 355 19.02 0.77 -3.88
CA VAL A 355 19.02 0.99 -5.34
C VAL A 355 20.40 0.73 -5.94
N ALA A 356 21.46 1.19 -5.28
CA ALA A 356 22.84 0.97 -5.71
C ALA A 356 23.21 -0.52 -5.75
N GLN A 357 22.77 -1.30 -4.75
CA GLN A 357 23.12 -2.72 -4.63
C GLN A 357 22.28 -3.64 -5.51
N ILE A 358 20.96 -3.42 -5.59
CA ILE A 358 20.06 -4.34 -6.32
C ILE A 358 19.58 -3.80 -7.68
N GLY A 359 19.83 -2.53 -8.00
CA GLY A 359 19.31 -1.85 -9.19
C GLY A 359 17.86 -1.39 -9.02
N LEU A 360 17.31 -0.77 -10.06
CA LEU A 360 15.96 -0.22 -10.07
C LEU A 360 14.87 -1.32 -10.10
N PRO A 361 13.58 -0.97 -9.92
CA PRO A 361 12.47 -1.90 -10.13
C PRO A 361 12.45 -2.49 -11.55
N LEU A 362 11.79 -3.64 -11.70
CA LEU A 362 11.49 -4.18 -13.02
C LEU A 362 10.55 -3.24 -13.78
N PRO A 363 10.69 -3.08 -15.12
CA PRO A 363 9.83 -2.22 -15.94
C PRO A 363 8.45 -2.84 -16.18
N MET A 364 7.74 -3.09 -15.10
CA MET A 364 6.35 -3.54 -15.07
C MET A 364 5.44 -2.31 -15.12
N PHE A 365 4.32 -2.39 -15.82
CA PHE A 365 3.38 -1.27 -15.87
C PHE A 365 2.61 -1.09 -14.54
N PHE A 366 2.15 -2.18 -13.93
CA PHE A 366 1.25 -2.15 -12.78
C PHE A 366 1.30 -3.44 -11.98
N GLN A 367 1.31 -3.36 -10.64
CA GLN A 367 1.33 -4.46 -9.67
C GLN A 367 2.58 -5.35 -9.68
N TRP A 368 2.92 -5.88 -8.50
CA TRP A 368 4.04 -6.80 -8.20
C TRP A 368 5.44 -6.19 -8.27
N ASP A 369 5.55 -4.94 -8.71
CA ASP A 369 6.75 -4.12 -8.66
C ASP A 369 7.27 -3.95 -7.22
N ASP A 370 6.39 -3.54 -6.31
CA ASP A 370 6.66 -3.41 -4.87
C ASP A 370 7.03 -4.75 -4.20
N ILE A 371 6.29 -5.82 -4.52
CA ILE A 371 6.48 -7.16 -3.98
C ILE A 371 7.82 -7.74 -4.45
N GLU A 372 8.10 -7.68 -5.75
CA GLU A 372 9.36 -8.17 -6.32
C GLU A 372 10.54 -7.41 -5.73
N TYR A 373 10.44 -6.09 -5.61
CA TYR A 373 11.50 -5.26 -5.05
C TYR A 373 11.77 -5.62 -3.59
N GLY A 374 10.73 -5.82 -2.77
CA GLY A 374 10.87 -6.27 -1.38
C GLY A 374 11.52 -7.66 -1.25
N ILE A 375 11.14 -8.61 -2.12
CA ILE A 375 11.75 -9.96 -2.15
C ILE A 375 13.23 -9.87 -2.54
N ARG A 376 13.55 -9.09 -3.57
CA ARG A 376 14.93 -8.90 -4.06
C ARG A 376 15.79 -8.16 -3.04
N ALA A 377 15.25 -7.13 -2.39
CA ALA A 377 15.92 -6.41 -1.30
C ALA A 377 16.25 -7.35 -0.14
N ARG A 378 15.29 -8.19 0.28
CA ARG A 378 15.50 -9.20 1.33
C ARG A 378 16.57 -10.23 0.96
N ALA A 379 16.59 -10.68 -0.29
CA ALA A 379 17.62 -11.59 -0.78
C ALA A 379 19.03 -10.97 -0.75
N ALA A 380 19.13 -9.64 -0.83
CA ALA A 380 20.36 -8.86 -0.74
C ALA A 380 20.73 -8.43 0.70
N GLY A 381 19.94 -8.79 1.70
CA GLY A 381 20.18 -8.47 3.12
C GLY A 381 19.39 -7.28 3.67
N PHE A 382 18.61 -6.58 2.84
CA PHE A 382 17.81 -5.43 3.29
C PHE A 382 16.41 -5.86 3.72
N VAL A 383 16.07 -5.61 4.98
CA VAL A 383 14.75 -5.95 5.52
C VAL A 383 13.71 -4.89 5.19
N THR A 384 12.44 -5.27 5.24
CA THR A 384 11.31 -4.34 5.15
C THR A 384 10.59 -4.26 6.49
N VAL A 385 10.33 -3.05 6.94
CA VAL A 385 9.57 -2.73 8.16
C VAL A 385 8.32 -1.95 7.77
N THR A 386 7.14 -2.52 8.02
CA THR A 386 5.89 -1.75 8.01
C THR A 386 5.71 -1.12 9.40
N LEU A 387 5.99 0.18 9.52
CA LEU A 387 6.06 0.89 10.80
C LEU A 387 4.63 1.18 11.33
N PRO A 388 4.19 0.57 12.45
CA PRO A 388 2.90 0.91 13.04
C PRO A 388 2.99 2.30 13.66
N ASN A 389 1.95 3.12 13.50
CA ASN A 389 1.91 4.57 13.79
C ASN A 389 2.36 5.48 12.63
N ALA A 390 2.88 4.91 11.53
CA ALA A 390 2.98 5.59 10.24
C ALA A 390 1.88 5.03 9.35
N GLY A 391 0.92 5.86 8.97
CA GLY A 391 -0.22 5.45 8.17
C GLY A 391 -0.67 6.50 7.17
N VAL A 392 -1.20 6.04 6.05
CA VAL A 392 -1.90 6.86 5.04
C VAL A 392 -3.29 6.28 4.81
N TRP A 393 -4.28 7.10 4.44
CA TRP A 393 -5.55 6.56 3.98
C TRP A 393 -5.60 6.46 2.47
N HIS A 394 -6.04 5.32 1.97
CA HIS A 394 -6.10 5.05 0.54
C HIS A 394 -7.34 4.21 0.20
N ALA A 395 -7.68 4.13 -1.08
CA ALA A 395 -8.92 3.53 -1.57
C ALA A 395 -9.12 2.07 -1.10
N ASP A 396 -10.30 1.80 -0.54
CA ASP A 396 -10.73 0.51 0.00
C ASP A 396 -10.66 -0.62 -1.07
N PHE A 397 -9.75 -1.58 -0.92
CA PHE A 397 -9.53 -2.66 -1.90
C PHE A 397 -10.78 -3.53 -2.18
N HIS A 398 -11.72 -3.61 -1.24
CA HIS A 398 -12.93 -4.43 -1.39
C HIS A 398 -13.91 -3.88 -2.45
N TRP A 399 -13.75 -2.60 -2.83
CA TRP A 399 -14.58 -1.92 -3.83
C TRP A 399 -13.94 -1.92 -5.23
N LYS A 400 -12.67 -2.36 -5.35
CA LYS A 400 -11.99 -2.41 -6.65
C LYS A 400 -12.57 -3.52 -7.52
N ASP A 401 -12.77 -3.22 -8.80
CA ASP A 401 -13.30 -4.16 -9.77
C ASP A 401 -12.33 -5.35 -9.95
N ARG A 402 -12.81 -6.55 -9.61
CA ARG A 402 -12.04 -7.79 -9.72
C ARG A 402 -12.11 -8.40 -11.12
N ASP A 403 -13.03 -7.93 -11.96
CA ASP A 403 -13.24 -8.36 -13.34
C ASP A 403 -12.64 -7.34 -14.30
N ASP A 404 -11.35 -7.01 -14.12
CA ASP A 404 -10.67 -5.95 -14.85
C ASP A 404 -9.31 -6.33 -15.47
N TRP A 405 -8.78 -5.45 -16.33
CA TRP A 405 -7.55 -5.63 -17.11
C TRP A 405 -6.33 -5.83 -16.22
N ALA A 406 -6.40 -5.37 -14.96
CA ALA A 406 -5.39 -5.60 -13.94
C ALA A 406 -5.02 -7.08 -13.77
N LYS A 407 -5.95 -8.02 -14.03
CA LYS A 407 -5.64 -9.45 -13.95
C LYS A 407 -4.52 -9.88 -14.91
N TYR A 408 -4.40 -9.24 -16.07
CA TYR A 408 -3.33 -9.53 -17.04
C TYR A 408 -1.96 -9.25 -16.40
N PHE A 409 -1.79 -8.05 -15.85
CA PHE A 409 -0.55 -7.65 -15.20
C PHE A 409 -0.29 -8.49 -13.95
N SER A 410 -1.32 -8.73 -13.14
CA SER A 410 -1.20 -9.54 -11.92
C SER A 410 -0.66 -10.95 -12.21
N ILE A 411 -1.20 -11.67 -13.20
CA ILE A 411 -0.71 -13.02 -13.52
C ILE A 411 0.67 -12.99 -14.20
N ARG A 412 0.89 -12.09 -15.16
CA ARG A 412 2.17 -11.98 -15.87
C ARG A 412 3.30 -11.65 -14.90
N ASN A 413 3.10 -10.62 -14.08
CA ASN A 413 4.13 -10.12 -13.18
C ASN A 413 4.37 -11.07 -11.99
N SER A 414 3.33 -11.74 -11.48
CA SER A 414 3.53 -12.81 -10.47
C SER A 414 4.35 -13.98 -11.00
N LEU A 415 4.16 -14.38 -12.27
CA LEU A 415 4.97 -15.41 -12.91
C LEU A 415 6.41 -14.95 -13.10
N ILE A 416 6.65 -13.69 -13.47
CA ILE A 416 7.99 -13.09 -13.55
C ILE A 416 8.67 -13.14 -12.17
N ALA A 417 8.00 -12.65 -11.12
CA ALA A 417 8.53 -12.67 -9.76
C ALA A 417 8.81 -14.10 -9.27
N ALA A 418 7.90 -15.05 -9.54
CA ALA A 418 8.10 -16.46 -9.19
C ALA A 418 9.28 -17.08 -9.97
N ALA A 419 9.46 -16.74 -11.24
CA ALA A 419 10.56 -17.24 -12.06
C ALA A 419 11.92 -16.75 -11.51
N LEU A 420 12.00 -15.48 -11.12
CA LEU A 420 13.19 -14.89 -10.54
C LEU A 420 13.52 -15.52 -9.17
N HIS A 421 12.54 -15.58 -8.27
CA HIS A 421 12.77 -15.72 -6.83
C HIS A 421 12.29 -17.04 -6.21
N SER A 422 11.99 -18.07 -7.02
CA SER A 422 11.61 -19.40 -6.50
C SER A 422 12.17 -20.55 -7.33
N ASP A 423 11.95 -21.78 -6.87
CA ASP A 423 12.26 -23.00 -7.62
C ASP A 423 11.35 -23.20 -8.84
N PHE A 424 10.27 -22.42 -8.96
CA PHE A 424 9.36 -22.37 -10.11
C PHE A 424 8.80 -23.74 -10.54
N ASP A 425 8.00 -24.37 -9.67
CA ASP A 425 7.32 -25.64 -9.96
C ASP A 425 6.24 -25.47 -11.05
N ALA A 426 6.67 -25.62 -12.30
CA ALA A 426 5.81 -25.45 -13.48
C ALA A 426 4.61 -26.41 -13.50
N LYS A 427 4.73 -27.60 -12.91
CA LYS A 427 3.64 -28.58 -12.88
C LYS A 427 2.53 -28.13 -11.92
N SER A 428 2.91 -27.73 -10.71
CA SER A 428 1.96 -27.25 -9.70
C SER A 428 1.32 -25.92 -10.13
N LEU A 429 2.12 -24.99 -10.66
CA LEU A 429 1.61 -23.71 -11.21
C LEU A 429 0.66 -23.95 -12.38
N SER A 430 1.02 -24.82 -13.34
CA SER A 430 0.14 -25.16 -14.46
C SER A 430 -1.19 -25.74 -14.00
N LYS A 431 -1.19 -26.65 -13.01
CA LYS A 431 -2.42 -27.22 -12.44
C LYS A 431 -3.28 -26.13 -11.77
N MET A 432 -2.64 -25.25 -11.00
CA MET A 432 -3.30 -24.16 -10.30
C MET A 432 -3.95 -23.17 -11.27
N MET A 433 -3.20 -22.68 -12.27
CA MET A 433 -3.70 -21.75 -13.29
C MET A 433 -4.81 -22.39 -14.14
N THR A 434 -4.66 -23.67 -14.52
CA THR A 434 -5.72 -24.40 -15.25
C THR A 434 -7.01 -24.44 -14.44
N ARG A 435 -6.90 -24.70 -13.12
CA ARG A 435 -8.05 -24.72 -12.22
C ARG A 435 -8.72 -23.35 -12.13
N GLU A 436 -7.95 -22.28 -11.99
CA GLU A 436 -8.47 -20.91 -11.91
C GLU A 436 -9.14 -20.47 -13.22
N ILE A 437 -8.50 -20.70 -14.38
CA ILE A 437 -9.10 -20.44 -15.69
C ILE A 437 -10.41 -21.22 -15.84
N THR A 438 -10.44 -22.50 -15.43
CA THR A 438 -11.65 -23.31 -15.50
C THR A 438 -12.76 -22.75 -14.60
N GLN A 439 -12.44 -22.21 -13.42
CA GLN A 439 -13.42 -21.54 -12.56
C GLN A 439 -14.04 -20.33 -13.27
N TYR A 440 -13.23 -19.51 -13.95
CA TYR A 440 -13.73 -18.39 -14.76
C TYR A 440 -14.62 -18.85 -15.92
N LEU A 441 -14.24 -19.93 -16.62
CA LEU A 441 -15.05 -20.45 -17.72
C LEU A 441 -16.41 -20.96 -17.25
N VAL A 442 -16.48 -21.69 -16.13
CA VAL A 442 -17.77 -22.17 -15.61
C VAL A 442 -18.60 -21.07 -14.96
N SER A 443 -17.98 -19.98 -14.50
CA SER A 443 -18.67 -18.78 -14.00
C SER A 443 -19.01 -17.78 -15.10
N MET A 444 -18.79 -18.13 -16.37
CA MET A 444 -19.07 -17.31 -17.56
C MET A 444 -18.32 -15.96 -17.55
N GLN A 445 -17.09 -15.95 -17.02
CA GLN A 445 -16.15 -14.83 -17.05
C GLN A 445 -15.10 -15.04 -18.15
N TYR A 446 -15.54 -15.07 -19.40
CA TYR A 446 -14.69 -15.39 -20.54
C TYR A 446 -13.62 -14.33 -20.79
N GLY A 447 -13.95 -13.04 -20.64
CA GLY A 447 -12.99 -11.95 -20.75
C GLY A 447 -11.90 -12.01 -19.68
N LEU A 448 -12.23 -12.41 -18.45
CA LEU A 448 -11.24 -12.60 -17.38
C LEU A 448 -10.34 -13.82 -17.65
N ALA A 449 -10.93 -14.92 -18.11
CA ALA A 449 -10.18 -16.10 -18.53
C ALA A 449 -9.22 -15.79 -19.68
N TYR A 450 -9.69 -15.06 -20.70
CA TYR A 450 -8.87 -14.57 -21.80
C TYR A 450 -7.71 -13.69 -21.31
N THR A 451 -8.00 -12.74 -20.43
CA THR A 451 -7.01 -11.83 -19.84
C THR A 451 -5.91 -12.60 -19.10
N MET A 452 -6.28 -13.64 -18.35
CA MET A 452 -5.33 -14.51 -17.66
C MET A 452 -4.48 -15.33 -18.65
N ILE A 453 -5.12 -15.89 -19.70
CA ILE A 453 -4.42 -16.64 -20.77
C ILE A 453 -3.39 -15.75 -21.47
N ARG A 454 -3.77 -14.52 -21.86
CA ARG A 454 -2.85 -13.55 -22.49
C ARG A 454 -1.65 -13.24 -21.61
N GLY A 455 -1.85 -13.02 -20.31
CA GLY A 455 -0.75 -12.74 -19.38
C GLY A 455 0.25 -13.89 -19.25
N ILE A 456 -0.23 -15.14 -19.30
CA ILE A 456 0.63 -16.34 -19.28
C ILE A 456 1.37 -16.51 -20.61
N GLU A 457 0.72 -16.23 -21.74
CA GLU A 457 1.37 -16.25 -23.05
C GLU A 457 2.51 -15.24 -23.11
N ASP A 458 2.27 -13.99 -22.72
CA ASP A 458 3.27 -12.94 -22.76
C ASP A 458 4.41 -13.24 -21.75
N PHE A 459 4.14 -13.85 -20.60
CA PHE A 459 5.21 -14.37 -19.74
C PHE A 459 6.14 -15.33 -20.48
N LEU A 460 5.59 -16.28 -21.25
CA LEU A 460 6.36 -17.28 -22.00
C LEU A 460 7.14 -16.70 -23.19
N GLU A 461 6.79 -15.50 -23.64
CA GLU A 461 7.57 -14.76 -24.64
C GLU A 461 8.89 -14.22 -24.09
N GLY A 462 9.10 -14.27 -22.77
CA GLY A 462 10.34 -13.89 -22.12
C GLY A 462 10.49 -12.38 -21.90
N PRO A 463 11.67 -11.90 -21.47
CA PRO A 463 11.87 -10.54 -20.95
C PRO A 463 11.57 -9.41 -21.94
N LYS A 464 11.53 -9.68 -23.25
CA LYS A 464 11.16 -8.70 -24.30
C LYS A 464 9.77 -8.08 -24.09
N VAL A 465 8.88 -8.73 -23.34
CA VAL A 465 7.54 -8.19 -23.05
C VAL A 465 7.54 -7.01 -22.07
N LEU A 466 8.71 -6.67 -21.52
CA LEU A 466 8.90 -5.48 -20.68
C LEU A 466 9.66 -4.36 -21.42
N GLU A 467 9.95 -4.53 -22.71
CA GLU A 467 10.79 -3.60 -23.48
C GLU A 467 10.17 -2.20 -23.63
N ASP A 468 8.84 -2.08 -23.68
CA ASP A 468 8.10 -0.82 -23.78
C ASP A 468 7.52 -0.33 -22.43
N GLY A 469 7.91 -0.96 -21.32
CA GLY A 469 7.32 -0.68 -20.00
C GLY A 469 5.85 -1.09 -19.86
N GLY A 470 5.28 -1.81 -20.83
CA GLY A 470 3.89 -2.27 -20.85
C GLY A 470 2.87 -1.24 -21.36
N GLN A 471 3.32 -0.20 -22.07
CA GLN A 471 2.44 0.81 -22.67
C GLN A 471 1.48 0.23 -23.71
N ALA A 472 2.01 -0.49 -24.70
CA ALA A 472 1.21 -0.98 -25.81
C ALA A 472 0.19 -2.04 -25.36
N VAL A 473 0.58 -2.86 -24.38
CA VAL A 473 -0.25 -4.00 -23.96
C VAL A 473 -1.49 -3.59 -23.18
N LEU A 474 -1.47 -2.45 -22.47
CA LEU A 474 -2.68 -1.94 -21.83
C LEU A 474 -3.77 -1.63 -22.87
N ALA A 475 -3.39 -0.95 -23.96
CA ALA A 475 -4.31 -0.62 -25.04
C ALA A 475 -4.82 -1.88 -25.75
N SER A 476 -3.93 -2.83 -26.05
CA SER A 476 -4.31 -4.08 -26.72
C SER A 476 -5.26 -4.93 -25.88
N ILE A 477 -5.00 -5.11 -24.57
CA ILE A 477 -5.87 -5.88 -23.68
C ILE A 477 -7.25 -5.24 -23.56
N ARG A 478 -7.33 -3.90 -23.46
CA ARG A 478 -8.61 -3.20 -23.42
C ARG A 478 -9.42 -3.41 -24.70
N GLU A 479 -8.78 -3.37 -25.86
CA GLU A 479 -9.44 -3.61 -27.14
C GLU A 479 -9.89 -5.07 -27.29
N GLU A 480 -8.98 -6.02 -27.04
CA GLU A 480 -9.24 -7.46 -27.10
C GLU A 480 -10.42 -7.86 -26.18
N ARG A 481 -10.55 -7.23 -25.01
CA ARG A 481 -11.62 -7.50 -24.05
C ARG A 481 -13.00 -7.06 -24.53
N LYS A 482 -13.11 -6.11 -25.47
CA LYS A 482 -14.42 -5.65 -25.99
C LYS A 482 -15.22 -6.74 -26.69
N ARG A 483 -14.55 -7.81 -27.15
CA ARG A 483 -15.22 -9.00 -27.73
C ARG A 483 -16.11 -9.74 -26.71
N PHE A 484 -15.89 -9.54 -25.40
CA PHE A 484 -16.57 -10.25 -24.33
C PHE A 484 -17.64 -9.35 -23.67
N PRO A 485 -18.94 -9.54 -23.97
CA PRO A 485 -19.99 -8.63 -23.52
C PRO A 485 -20.13 -8.51 -21.99
N GLU A 486 -19.77 -9.56 -21.25
CA GLU A 486 -19.82 -9.57 -19.78
C GLU A 486 -18.79 -8.64 -19.13
N THR A 487 -17.80 -8.18 -19.91
CA THR A 487 -16.82 -7.18 -19.46
C THR A 487 -17.38 -5.75 -19.46
N VAL A 488 -18.61 -5.55 -19.93
CA VAL A 488 -19.28 -4.24 -19.90
C VAL A 488 -20.15 -4.14 -18.65
N LYS A 489 -19.97 -3.04 -17.91
CA LYS A 489 -20.82 -2.69 -16.77
C LYS A 489 -22.04 -1.91 -17.28
N HIS A 490 -23.23 -2.29 -16.80
CA HIS A 490 -24.49 -1.64 -17.13
C HIS A 490 -25.14 -1.03 -15.87
N PRO A 491 -25.89 0.08 -16.00
CA PRO A 491 -26.76 0.56 -14.93
C PRO A 491 -27.79 -0.51 -14.56
N ALA A 492 -28.03 -0.71 -13.26
CA ALA A 492 -29.02 -1.68 -12.79
C ALA A 492 -30.45 -1.38 -13.27
N SER A 493 -30.75 -0.10 -13.59
CA SER A 493 -32.03 0.34 -14.13
C SER A 493 -32.22 0.01 -15.62
N ASN A 494 -31.15 -0.27 -16.36
CA ASN A 494 -31.20 -0.48 -17.81
C ASN A 494 -30.20 -1.58 -18.23
N ILE A 495 -30.63 -2.83 -18.08
CA ILE A 495 -29.85 -4.01 -18.42
C ILE A 495 -30.23 -4.49 -19.83
N PRO A 496 -29.30 -4.53 -20.80
CA PRO A 496 -29.62 -4.91 -22.17
C PRO A 496 -30.20 -6.33 -22.29
N GLY A 497 -31.42 -6.41 -22.82
CA GLY A 497 -32.11 -7.68 -23.09
C GLY A 497 -32.63 -8.40 -21.84
N VAL A 498 -32.76 -7.71 -20.70
CA VAL A 498 -33.31 -8.27 -19.45
C VAL A 498 -34.38 -7.32 -18.92
N ARG A 499 -35.60 -7.81 -18.69
CA ARG A 499 -36.65 -7.02 -18.03
C ARG A 499 -36.46 -7.08 -16.52
N ASN A 500 -36.68 -5.97 -15.83
CA ASN A 500 -36.58 -5.94 -14.38
C ASN A 500 -37.52 -6.94 -13.68
N SER A 501 -38.67 -7.25 -14.27
CA SER A 501 -39.60 -8.27 -13.77
C SER A 501 -39.03 -9.69 -13.80
N ASP A 502 -38.02 -9.95 -14.62
CA ASP A 502 -37.41 -11.27 -14.78
C ASP A 502 -36.24 -11.48 -13.81
N LEU A 503 -35.78 -10.43 -13.13
CA LEU A 503 -34.68 -10.50 -12.17
C LEU A 503 -35.16 -11.12 -10.86
N VAL A 504 -34.79 -12.38 -10.63
CA VAL A 504 -35.00 -13.02 -9.33
C VAL A 504 -33.66 -13.17 -8.61
N THR A 505 -33.56 -12.59 -7.42
CA THR A 505 -32.35 -12.68 -6.59
C THR A 505 -32.10 -14.13 -6.16
N ARG A 506 -30.88 -14.61 -6.40
CA ARG A 506 -30.41 -15.94 -6.01
C ARG A 506 -29.24 -15.79 -5.05
N TYR A 507 -29.39 -16.35 -3.86
CA TYR A 507 -28.33 -16.45 -2.85
C TYR A 507 -27.63 -17.79 -2.97
N ALA A 508 -26.33 -17.80 -2.69
CA ALA A 508 -25.57 -19.03 -2.72
C ALA A 508 -26.06 -19.96 -1.60
N GLY A 509 -26.13 -21.25 -1.90
CA GLY A 509 -26.34 -22.28 -0.88
C GLY A 509 -25.07 -22.54 -0.08
N PHE A 510 -24.93 -23.75 0.45
CA PHE A 510 -23.74 -24.14 1.20
C PHE A 510 -22.47 -24.12 0.34
N GLU A 511 -21.40 -23.53 0.88
CA GLU A 511 -20.07 -23.61 0.28
C GLU A 511 -19.64 -25.08 0.18
N PRO A 512 -19.14 -25.54 -0.98
CA PRO A 512 -18.67 -26.90 -1.12
C PRO A 512 -17.48 -27.20 -0.21
N ASP A 513 -17.42 -28.43 0.29
CA ASP A 513 -16.25 -28.95 1.02
C ASP A 513 -14.97 -28.77 0.21
N LYS A 514 -13.94 -28.16 0.84
CA LYS A 514 -12.64 -27.85 0.24
C LYS A 514 -11.98 -29.09 -0.40
N SER A 515 -12.17 -30.27 0.19
CA SER A 515 -11.63 -31.54 -0.33
C SER A 515 -12.32 -32.01 -1.62
N LYS A 516 -13.52 -31.50 -1.92
CA LYS A 516 -14.35 -31.87 -3.06
C LYS A 516 -14.41 -30.80 -4.15
N LEU A 517 -13.70 -29.69 -4.01
CA LEU A 517 -13.76 -28.56 -4.96
C LEU A 517 -13.45 -28.98 -6.40
N ASP A 518 -12.46 -29.84 -6.62
CA ASP A 518 -12.10 -30.30 -7.96
C ASP A 518 -13.21 -31.18 -8.58
N LEU A 519 -13.89 -32.01 -7.77
CA LEU A 519 -15.06 -32.79 -8.20
C LEU A 519 -16.25 -31.90 -8.54
N VAL A 520 -16.48 -30.86 -7.73
CA VAL A 520 -17.52 -29.86 -8.00
C VAL A 520 -17.21 -29.12 -9.29
N LEU A 521 -15.96 -28.71 -9.49
CA LEU A 521 -15.53 -28.02 -10.70
C LEU A 521 -15.73 -28.88 -11.95
N ALA A 522 -15.34 -30.15 -11.90
CA ALA A 522 -15.59 -31.11 -12.99
C ALA A 522 -17.09 -31.25 -13.29
N LYS A 523 -17.92 -31.38 -12.25
CA LYS A 523 -19.40 -31.44 -12.40
C LYS A 523 -19.96 -30.16 -13.02
N ARG A 524 -19.49 -28.98 -12.60
CA ARG A 524 -19.94 -27.68 -13.15
C ARG A 524 -19.52 -27.52 -14.60
N ALA A 525 -18.29 -27.89 -14.95
CA ALA A 525 -17.80 -27.88 -16.32
C ALA A 525 -18.64 -28.80 -17.22
N ALA A 526 -18.93 -30.03 -16.78
CA ALA A 526 -19.79 -30.96 -17.52
C ALA A 526 -21.21 -30.42 -17.71
N ASN A 527 -21.81 -29.86 -16.66
CA ASN A 527 -23.16 -29.27 -16.74
C ASN A 527 -23.21 -28.09 -17.71
N GLN A 528 -22.27 -27.15 -17.60
CA GLN A 528 -22.15 -26.01 -18.51
C GLN A 528 -21.94 -26.48 -19.97
N TRP A 529 -21.09 -27.48 -20.19
CA TRP A 529 -20.86 -28.06 -21.52
C TRP A 529 -22.10 -28.71 -22.14
N LEU A 530 -22.83 -29.48 -21.34
CA LEU A 530 -24.05 -30.19 -21.73
C LEU A 530 -25.29 -29.29 -21.76
N GLY A 531 -25.19 -28.03 -21.31
CA GLY A 531 -26.35 -27.13 -21.18
C GLY A 531 -27.32 -27.55 -20.07
N ARG A 532 -26.88 -28.35 -19.09
CA ARG A 532 -27.65 -28.73 -17.90
C ARG A 532 -27.57 -27.64 -16.85
N THR A 533 -28.01 -26.44 -17.22
CA THR A 533 -28.04 -25.23 -16.41
C THR A 533 -29.48 -24.82 -16.12
N GLN A 534 -29.70 -24.01 -15.09
CA GLN A 534 -30.99 -23.41 -14.83
C GLN A 534 -31.26 -22.33 -15.88
N HIS A 535 -32.38 -22.47 -16.58
CA HIS A 535 -32.85 -21.50 -17.57
C HIS A 535 -33.44 -20.25 -16.90
N GLY A 536 -33.42 -19.14 -17.62
CA GLY A 536 -33.85 -17.83 -17.13
C GLY A 536 -32.71 -16.98 -16.57
N VAL A 537 -33.06 -15.81 -16.03
CA VAL A 537 -32.10 -14.82 -15.55
C VAL A 537 -31.99 -14.89 -14.03
N ALA A 538 -30.78 -15.15 -13.52
CA ALA A 538 -30.48 -15.07 -12.09
C ALA A 538 -29.87 -13.70 -11.77
N SER A 539 -30.42 -12.98 -10.79
CA SER A 539 -29.76 -11.80 -10.21
C SER A 539 -28.94 -12.25 -9.00
N ILE A 540 -27.64 -11.98 -8.95
CA ILE A 540 -26.73 -12.49 -7.92
C ILE A 540 -25.92 -11.33 -7.33
N PRO A 541 -26.06 -11.05 -6.02
CA PRO A 541 -25.20 -10.09 -5.33
C PRO A 541 -23.72 -10.48 -5.43
N VAL A 542 -22.81 -9.51 -5.46
CA VAL A 542 -21.36 -9.78 -5.61
C VAL A 542 -20.81 -10.72 -4.52
N ALA A 543 -21.32 -10.61 -3.30
CA ALA A 543 -20.94 -11.48 -2.18
C ALA A 543 -21.30 -12.96 -2.40
N GLU A 544 -22.31 -13.22 -3.22
CA GLU A 544 -22.85 -14.55 -3.54
C GLU A 544 -22.31 -15.09 -4.87
N ALA A 545 -21.51 -14.30 -5.60
CA ALA A 545 -21.08 -14.56 -6.97
C ALA A 545 -19.90 -15.54 -7.07
N HIS A 546 -19.95 -16.64 -6.30
CA HIS A 546 -18.95 -17.70 -6.34
C HIS A 546 -19.05 -18.53 -7.63
N TRP A 547 -17.92 -19.00 -8.15
CA TRP A 547 -17.88 -19.79 -9.40
C TRP A 547 -18.80 -21.02 -9.35
N TRP A 548 -18.89 -21.70 -8.21
CA TRP A 548 -19.69 -22.92 -8.03
C TRP A 548 -21.20 -22.65 -7.95
N HIS A 549 -21.57 -21.40 -7.66
CA HIS A 549 -22.95 -20.91 -7.61
C HIS A 549 -23.36 -20.35 -8.98
N VAL A 550 -22.59 -19.40 -9.53
CA VAL A 550 -22.85 -18.78 -10.84
C VAL A 550 -22.94 -19.82 -11.96
N SER A 551 -22.09 -20.86 -11.90
CA SER A 551 -22.08 -21.97 -12.86
C SER A 551 -23.34 -22.83 -12.89
N LEU A 552 -24.32 -22.59 -12.01
CA LEU A 552 -25.63 -23.24 -12.09
C LEU A 552 -26.53 -22.65 -13.18
N PHE A 553 -26.30 -21.40 -13.57
CA PHE A 553 -27.24 -20.63 -14.38
C PHE A 553 -26.77 -20.50 -15.83
N GLU A 554 -27.73 -20.32 -16.74
CA GLU A 554 -27.48 -20.00 -18.14
C GLU A 554 -27.20 -18.50 -18.34
N THR A 555 -27.92 -17.64 -17.60
CA THR A 555 -27.71 -16.19 -17.58
C THR A 555 -27.68 -15.70 -16.13
N ALA A 556 -26.65 -14.95 -15.77
CA ALA A 556 -26.48 -14.36 -14.45
C ALA A 556 -26.16 -12.86 -14.56
N VAL A 557 -26.98 -12.03 -13.91
CA VAL A 557 -26.75 -10.61 -13.69
C VAL A 557 -26.06 -10.47 -12.34
N ILE A 558 -24.79 -10.06 -12.35
CA ILE A 558 -23.96 -9.98 -11.16
C ILE A 558 -23.81 -8.51 -10.77
N THR A 559 -24.04 -8.17 -9.50
CA THR A 559 -23.70 -6.84 -8.98
C THR A 559 -22.20 -6.62 -9.09
N ASP A 560 -21.79 -5.44 -9.58
CA ASP A 560 -20.38 -5.07 -9.63
C ASP A 560 -19.82 -4.86 -8.21
N ALA A 561 -18.54 -5.13 -8.00
CA ALA A 561 -17.90 -4.95 -6.70
C ALA A 561 -17.99 -3.49 -6.21
N SER A 562 -17.94 -2.53 -7.13
CA SER A 562 -18.07 -1.10 -6.83
C SER A 562 -19.52 -0.68 -6.49
N GLN A 563 -20.49 -1.60 -6.54
CA GLN A 563 -21.93 -1.38 -6.37
C GLN A 563 -22.56 -0.38 -7.36
N SER A 564 -21.82 0.10 -8.36
CA SER A 564 -22.29 1.17 -9.25
C SER A 564 -23.07 0.66 -10.47
N GLY A 565 -23.30 -0.66 -10.56
CA GLY A 565 -23.92 -1.28 -11.72
C GLY A 565 -23.90 -2.80 -11.63
N VAL A 566 -24.21 -3.43 -12.76
CA VAL A 566 -24.26 -4.89 -12.92
C VAL A 566 -23.54 -5.33 -14.19
N ARG A 567 -23.08 -6.57 -14.20
CA ARG A 567 -22.48 -7.24 -15.37
C ARG A 567 -23.36 -8.42 -15.76
N VAL A 568 -23.58 -8.63 -17.05
CA VAL A 568 -24.42 -9.71 -17.56
C VAL A 568 -23.54 -10.83 -18.09
N ARG A 569 -23.57 -11.96 -17.42
CA ARG A 569 -22.85 -13.18 -17.82
C ARG A 569 -23.82 -14.13 -18.49
N ARG A 570 -23.48 -14.56 -19.71
CA ARG A 570 -24.29 -15.50 -20.50
C ARG A 570 -23.43 -16.67 -20.91
N ARG A 571 -24.00 -17.87 -20.84
CA ARG A 571 -23.34 -19.08 -21.28
C ARG A 571 -23.11 -19.02 -22.79
N ASP A 572 -21.85 -19.08 -23.19
CA ASP A 572 -21.42 -19.17 -24.58
C ASP A 572 -20.53 -20.41 -24.76
N LYS A 573 -21.09 -21.44 -25.40
CA LYS A 573 -20.41 -22.73 -25.59
C LYS A 573 -19.25 -22.61 -26.59
N GLU A 574 -19.35 -21.74 -27.59
CA GLU A 574 -18.32 -21.60 -28.61
C GLU A 574 -17.10 -20.89 -28.02
N THR A 575 -17.32 -19.77 -27.32
CA THR A 575 -16.27 -19.05 -26.61
C THR A 575 -15.62 -19.92 -25.52
N ALA A 576 -16.42 -20.67 -24.74
CA ALA A 576 -15.87 -21.59 -23.74
C ALA A 576 -14.99 -22.68 -24.37
N ARG A 577 -15.39 -23.23 -25.54
CA ARG A 577 -14.61 -24.23 -26.28
C ARG A 577 -13.30 -23.64 -26.81
N GLU A 578 -13.35 -22.44 -27.39
CA GLU A 578 -12.17 -21.71 -27.88
C GLU A 578 -11.13 -21.51 -26.75
N LEU A 579 -11.56 -20.93 -25.63
CA LEU A 579 -10.68 -20.63 -24.50
C LEU A 579 -10.17 -21.90 -23.81
N THR A 580 -10.98 -22.96 -23.72
CA THR A 580 -10.54 -24.26 -23.20
C THR A 580 -9.43 -24.86 -24.07
N ALA A 581 -9.62 -24.86 -25.40
CA ALA A 581 -8.61 -25.38 -26.33
C ALA A 581 -7.31 -24.57 -26.28
N ARG A 582 -7.43 -23.23 -26.19
CA ARG A 582 -6.27 -22.33 -26.02
C ARG A 582 -5.54 -22.60 -24.71
N THR A 583 -6.27 -22.75 -23.60
CA THR A 583 -5.71 -23.09 -22.29
C THR A 583 -4.96 -24.42 -22.31
N ALA A 584 -5.53 -25.46 -22.92
CA ALA A 584 -4.88 -26.77 -23.00
C ALA A 584 -3.54 -26.70 -23.76
N LYS A 585 -3.51 -26.01 -24.91
CA LYS A 585 -2.28 -25.77 -25.69
C LYS A 585 -1.27 -24.97 -24.89
N LEU A 586 -1.71 -23.89 -24.24
CA LEU A 586 -0.86 -23.01 -23.44
C LEU A 586 -0.26 -23.74 -22.24
N MET A 587 -1.02 -24.55 -21.52
CA MET A 587 -0.53 -25.27 -20.35
C MET A 587 0.46 -26.38 -20.72
N LYS A 588 0.34 -26.95 -21.93
CA LYS A 588 1.37 -27.84 -22.49
C LYS A 588 2.65 -27.05 -22.75
N ARG A 589 2.57 -25.96 -23.52
CA ARG A 589 3.71 -25.06 -23.81
C ARG A 589 4.37 -24.56 -22.52
N PHE A 590 3.58 -24.12 -21.54
CA PHE A 590 4.07 -23.63 -20.25
C PHE A 590 4.95 -24.66 -19.54
N ARG A 591 4.56 -25.93 -19.52
CA ARG A 591 5.38 -26.99 -18.88
C ARG A 591 6.65 -27.31 -19.66
N GLU A 592 6.60 -27.19 -20.99
CA GLU A 592 7.75 -27.44 -21.88
C GLU A 592 8.77 -26.29 -21.80
N ASP A 593 8.29 -25.05 -21.81
CA ASP A 593 9.13 -23.85 -21.94
C ASP A 593 9.53 -23.22 -20.59
N ALA A 594 8.82 -23.53 -19.48
CA ALA A 594 8.99 -22.87 -18.18
C ALA A 594 10.45 -22.74 -17.71
N ALA A 595 11.23 -23.82 -17.79
CA ALA A 595 12.62 -23.79 -17.36
C ALA A 595 13.50 -22.88 -18.25
N SER A 596 13.19 -22.80 -19.54
CA SER A 596 13.88 -21.88 -20.46
C SER A 596 13.48 -20.44 -20.19
N THR A 597 12.19 -20.16 -20.07
CA THR A 597 11.66 -18.83 -19.73
C THR A 597 12.23 -18.34 -18.40
N GLN A 598 12.31 -19.21 -17.39
CA GLN A 598 12.89 -18.88 -16.09
C GLN A 598 14.35 -18.43 -16.21
N ARG A 599 15.18 -19.15 -16.98
CA ARG A 599 16.57 -18.76 -17.23
C ARG A 599 16.65 -17.41 -17.94
N GLN A 600 15.85 -17.20 -18.98
CA GLN A 600 15.84 -15.93 -19.72
C GLN A 600 15.54 -14.71 -18.81
N TYR A 601 14.58 -14.82 -17.89
CA TYR A 601 14.30 -13.72 -16.94
C TYR A 601 15.45 -13.51 -15.95
N ARG A 602 16.05 -14.58 -15.43
CA ARG A 602 17.21 -14.48 -14.51
C ARG A 602 18.43 -13.86 -15.20
N ASP A 603 18.72 -14.29 -16.42
CA ASP A 603 19.85 -13.79 -17.22
C ASP A 603 19.63 -12.32 -17.60
N ALA A 604 18.39 -11.91 -17.86
CA ALA A 604 18.05 -10.52 -18.21
C ALA A 604 17.93 -9.59 -16.99
N LEU A 605 17.85 -10.11 -15.76
CA LEU A 605 17.60 -9.31 -14.55
C LEU A 605 18.56 -8.10 -14.42
N PRO A 606 19.90 -8.25 -14.57
CA PRO A 606 20.82 -7.12 -14.45
C PRO A 606 20.56 -6.02 -15.48
N GLN A 607 20.14 -6.39 -16.71
CA GLN A 607 19.78 -5.41 -17.74
C GLN A 607 18.43 -4.75 -17.41
N LEU A 608 17.42 -5.54 -17.01
CA LEU A 608 16.07 -5.04 -16.73
C LEU A 608 16.05 -3.99 -15.61
N THR A 609 16.89 -4.18 -14.58
CA THR A 609 16.99 -3.29 -13.42
C THR A 609 18.06 -2.20 -13.59
N SER A 610 18.75 -2.17 -14.73
CA SER A 610 19.79 -1.18 -15.01
C SER A 610 19.22 0.23 -15.17
N ARG A 611 20.05 1.23 -14.89
CA ARG A 611 19.71 2.63 -15.11
C ARG A 611 19.56 2.93 -16.60
N GLU A 612 20.39 2.32 -17.44
CA GLU A 612 20.37 2.48 -18.89
C GLU A 612 19.04 2.01 -19.49
N ASN A 613 18.52 0.87 -19.02
CA ASN A 613 17.23 0.36 -19.50
C ASN A 613 16.07 1.30 -19.16
N TRP A 614 16.06 1.89 -17.97
CA TRP A 614 15.05 2.88 -17.59
C TRP A 614 15.22 4.22 -18.30
N ALA A 615 16.45 4.71 -18.45
CA ALA A 615 16.74 5.95 -19.18
C ALA A 615 16.19 5.90 -20.61
N ARG A 616 16.28 4.74 -21.28
CA ARG A 616 15.69 4.50 -22.60
C ARG A 616 14.17 4.71 -22.60
N LEU A 617 13.45 4.32 -21.55
CA LEU A 617 11.99 4.45 -21.47
C LEU A 617 11.52 5.88 -21.20
N TYR A 618 12.34 6.70 -20.52
CA TYR A 618 11.98 8.09 -20.23
C TYR A 618 12.14 9.03 -21.42
N GLY A 619 13.03 8.70 -22.36
CA GLY A 619 13.31 9.51 -23.56
C GLY A 619 12.47 9.15 -24.78
N GLN A 620 11.49 8.26 -24.64
CA GLN A 620 10.59 7.82 -25.73
C GLN A 620 9.36 8.71 -25.89
#